data_AF-A0A9P5PZ46-F1
#
_entry.id   AF-A0A9P5PZ46-F1
#
_cell.length_a   1.000
_cell.length_b   1.000
_cell.length_c   1.000
_cell.angle_alpha   90.00
_cell.angle_beta   90.00
_cell.angle_gamma   90.00
#
_symmetry.space_group_name_H-M   'P 1'
#
loop_
_entity.id
_entity.type
_entity.pdbx_description
1 polymer ?
#
loop_
_entity_poly.entity_id
_entity_poly.type
_entity_poly.pdbx_seq_one_letter_code
_entity_poly.pdbx_strand_id
1 'polypeptide(L)'
;QKWSGTMQHPSHRSKLGLMMTIFAHFSLEWTEKTLVFVDLQTSVINQAGKGQTNVLFDVMSHTITGDSGLGDFGQEGIQAFIDQHCCDKKCQELG
;
A
#
# COMPACT_ATOMS: atom_id res chain seq x y z
N GLN A 1 -3.31 -12.34 4.56
CA GLN A 1 -3.35 -12.11 3.10
C GLN A 1 -2.40 -10.99 2.77
N LYS A 2 -1.51 -11.20 1.80
CA LYS A 2 -0.56 -10.20 1.31
C LYS A 2 -1.12 -9.55 0.05
N TRP A 3 -1.12 -8.23 0.01
CA TRP A 3 -1.70 -7.42 -1.06
C TRP A 3 -0.61 -6.76 -1.91
N SER A 4 0.46 -6.29 -1.29
CA SER A 4 1.69 -5.91 -1.99
C SER A 4 2.89 -6.55 -1.31
N GLY A 5 3.98 -6.69 -2.07
CA GLY A 5 5.31 -6.91 -1.54
C GLY A 5 6.02 -5.58 -1.30
N THR A 6 7.28 -5.66 -0.89
CA THR A 6 8.17 -4.49 -0.83
C THR A 6 8.37 -3.89 -2.22
N MET A 7 8.73 -4.71 -3.23
CA MET A 7 9.02 -4.25 -4.60
C MET A 7 8.02 -4.78 -5.65
N GLN A 8 6.89 -5.36 -5.19
CA GLN A 8 5.87 -5.96 -6.07
C GLN A 8 4.50 -5.39 -5.74
N HIS A 9 3.86 -4.76 -6.73
CA HIS A 9 2.59 -4.03 -6.55
C HIS A 9 1.53 -4.56 -7.53
N PRO A 10 1.04 -5.80 -7.33
CA PRO A 10 0.09 -6.40 -8.26
C PRO A 10 -1.26 -5.69 -8.23
N SER A 11 -1.94 -5.70 -9.38
CA SER A 11 -3.34 -5.26 -9.46
C SER A 11 -4.27 -6.28 -8.82
N HIS A 12 -5.28 -5.79 -8.10
CA HIS A 12 -6.27 -6.63 -7.43
C HIS A 12 -7.66 -6.47 -8.05
N ARG A 13 -8.46 -7.54 -8.02
CA ARG A 13 -9.87 -7.52 -8.47
C ARG A 13 -10.87 -7.53 -7.31
N SER A 14 -10.44 -7.94 -6.11
CA SER A 14 -11.31 -7.97 -4.94
C SER A 14 -11.49 -6.56 -4.37
N LYS A 15 -12.63 -6.30 -3.72
CA LYS A 15 -12.90 -4.99 -3.11
C LYS A 15 -11.83 -4.60 -2.07
N LEU A 16 -11.40 -5.57 -1.25
CA LEU A 16 -10.38 -5.32 -0.23
C LEU A 16 -9.00 -5.10 -0.86
N GLY A 17 -8.62 -5.89 -1.89
CA GLY A 17 -7.35 -5.69 -2.58
C GLY A 17 -7.29 -4.34 -3.30
N LEU A 18 -8.39 -3.94 -3.96
CA LEU A 18 -8.50 -2.60 -4.54
C LEU A 18 -8.34 -1.50 -3.48
N MET A 19 -8.95 -1.67 -2.31
CA MET A 19 -8.80 -0.72 -1.20
C MET A 19 -7.34 -0.63 -0.72
N MET A 20 -6.58 -1.72 -0.74
CA MET A 20 -5.15 -1.71 -0.38
C MET A 20 -4.29 -1.02 -1.45
N THR A 21 -4.54 -1.29 -2.73
CA THR A 21 -3.87 -0.55 -3.84
C THR A 21 -4.14 0.95 -3.74
N ILE A 22 -5.40 1.31 -3.50
CA ILE A 22 -5.84 2.68 -3.30
C ILE A 22 -5.13 3.32 -2.09
N PHE A 23 -5.03 2.60 -0.97
CA PHE A 23 -4.38 3.12 0.24
C PHE A 23 -2.89 3.40 0.04
N ALA A 24 -2.18 2.52 -0.70
CA ALA A 24 -0.81 2.79 -1.11
C ALA A 24 -0.72 4.04 -2.01
N HIS A 25 -1.57 4.13 -3.04
CA HIS A 25 -1.57 5.30 -3.94
C HIS A 25 -1.90 6.60 -3.21
N PHE A 26 -2.87 6.58 -2.29
CA PHE A 26 -3.18 7.73 -1.44
C PHE A 26 -1.95 8.22 -0.66
N SER A 27 -1.15 7.32 -0.09
CA SER A 27 0.07 7.74 0.64
C SER A 27 1.08 8.46 -0.27
N LEU A 28 1.19 8.04 -1.53
CA LEU A 28 2.04 8.70 -2.52
C LEU A 28 1.55 10.10 -2.84
N GLU A 29 0.27 10.28 -3.18
CA GLU A 29 -0.25 11.60 -3.55
C GLU A 29 -0.31 12.54 -2.34
N TRP A 30 -0.75 12.04 -1.19
CA TRP A 30 -0.87 12.85 0.04
C TRP A 30 0.47 13.40 0.53
N THR A 31 1.56 12.68 0.26
CA THR A 31 2.91 13.10 0.63
C THR A 31 3.64 13.82 -0.49
N GLU A 32 2.94 14.28 -1.53
CA GLU A 32 3.54 14.94 -2.70
C GLU A 32 4.65 14.09 -3.34
N LYS A 33 4.39 12.77 -3.43
CA LYS A 33 5.28 11.75 -4.01
C LYS A 33 6.58 11.52 -3.25
N THR A 34 6.62 11.88 -1.97
CA THR A 34 7.82 11.69 -1.14
C THR A 34 7.84 10.36 -0.39
N LEU A 35 6.70 9.68 -0.25
CA LEU A 35 6.58 8.40 0.44
C LEU A 35 5.49 7.53 -0.19
N VAL A 36 5.69 6.20 -0.24
CA VAL A 36 4.62 5.25 -0.54
C VAL A 36 4.62 4.07 0.44
N PHE A 37 3.44 3.66 0.91
CA PHE A 37 3.29 2.45 1.70
C PHE A 37 3.38 1.18 0.84
N VAL A 38 4.14 0.21 1.33
CA VAL A 38 4.40 -1.07 0.66
C VAL A 38 4.28 -2.23 1.66
N ASP A 39 4.39 -3.45 1.14
CA ASP A 39 4.22 -4.69 1.90
C ASP A 39 2.88 -4.79 2.65
N LEU A 40 1.81 -4.27 2.05
CA LEU A 40 0.50 -4.22 2.67
C LEU A 40 -0.05 -5.64 2.85
N GLN A 41 -0.24 -6.05 4.11
CA GLN A 41 -0.79 -7.35 4.45
C GLN A 41 -1.77 -7.30 5.62
N THR A 42 -2.83 -8.10 5.52
CA THR A 42 -3.89 -8.14 6.51
C THR A 42 -4.09 -9.53 7.11
N SER A 43 -4.53 -9.58 8.35
CA SER A 43 -5.00 -10.79 9.03
C SER A 43 -6.41 -10.59 9.53
N VAL A 44 -7.25 -11.62 9.39
CA VAL A 44 -8.60 -11.59 9.93
C VAL A 44 -8.53 -11.98 11.41
N ILE A 45 -9.02 -11.10 12.27
CA ILE A 45 -9.20 -11.39 13.69
C ILE A 45 -10.70 -11.40 14.04
N ASN A 46 -11.07 -12.22 15.01
CA ASN A 46 -12.40 -12.18 15.60
C ASN A 46 -12.38 -11.20 16.76
N GLN A 47 -13.03 -10.06 16.60
CA GLN A 47 -13.16 -9.07 17.65
C GLN A 47 -14.46 -9.30 18.43
N ALA A 48 -14.33 -9.50 19.74
CA ALA A 48 -15.47 -9.71 20.63
C ALA A 48 -16.51 -8.60 20.45
N GLY A 49 -17.76 -8.97 20.16
CA GLY A 49 -18.86 -8.05 19.94
C GLY A 49 -18.84 -7.26 18.62
N LYS A 50 -17.84 -7.43 17.75
CA LYS A 50 -17.72 -6.70 16.46
C LYS A 50 -17.56 -7.59 15.23
N GLY A 51 -17.47 -8.91 15.41
CA GLY A 51 -17.33 -9.86 14.31
C GLY A 51 -15.91 -9.90 13.74
N GLN A 52 -15.78 -10.31 12.48
CA GLN A 52 -14.49 -10.41 11.79
C GLN A 52 -13.97 -9.04 11.36
N THR A 53 -12.72 -8.75 11.69
CA THR A 53 -12.03 -7.51 11.32
C THR A 53 -10.74 -7.83 10.59
N ASN A 54 -10.48 -7.15 9.48
CA ASN A 54 -9.18 -7.19 8.81
C ASN A 54 -8.24 -6.20 9.48
N VAL A 55 -7.16 -6.69 10.08
CA VAL A 55 -6.10 -5.85 10.68
C VAL A 55 -4.94 -5.79 9.71
N LEU A 56 -4.54 -4.58 9.33
CA LEU A 56 -3.31 -4.29 8.61
C LEU A 56 -2.14 -4.33 9.59
N PHE A 57 -1.04 -4.98 9.21
CA PHE A 57 0.15 -5.10 10.05
C PHE A 57 1.40 -5.13 9.18
N ASP A 58 2.56 -4.85 9.81
CA ASP A 58 3.88 -4.92 9.18
C ASP A 58 3.97 -4.10 7.88
N VAL A 59 3.39 -2.89 7.92
CA VAL A 59 3.46 -1.93 6.82
C VAL A 59 4.87 -1.38 6.73
N MET A 60 5.43 -1.39 5.53
CA MET A 60 6.71 -0.76 5.21
C MET A 60 6.50 0.46 4.32
N SER A 61 7.56 1.24 4.10
CA SER A 61 7.52 2.40 3.23
C SER A 61 8.75 2.50 2.34
N HIS A 62 8.56 3.13 1.19
CA HIS A 62 9.65 3.77 0.47
C HIS A 62 9.58 5.27 0.68
N THR A 63 10.71 5.92 0.92
CA THR A 63 10.80 7.38 1.10
C THR A 63 11.86 7.96 0.19
N ILE A 64 11.76 9.24 -0.17
CA ILE A 64 12.81 9.88 -1.00
C ILE A 64 14.20 9.87 -0.32
N THR A 65 14.23 9.82 1.02
CA THR A 65 15.45 9.79 1.84
C THR A 65 16.00 8.39 2.05
N GLY A 66 15.17 7.34 1.88
CA GLY A 66 15.57 5.95 2.07
C GLY A 66 15.84 5.58 3.53
N ASP A 67 15.29 6.34 4.49
CA ASP A 67 15.60 6.24 5.92
C ASP A 67 14.41 5.80 6.79
N SER A 68 13.31 5.32 6.18
CA SER A 68 12.14 4.85 6.94
C SER A 68 12.29 3.46 7.57
N GLY A 69 13.36 2.73 7.25
CA GLY A 69 13.71 1.47 7.91
C GLY A 69 14.23 0.41 6.94
N LEU A 70 14.28 -0.84 7.42
CA LEU A 70 14.72 -1.97 6.61
C LEU A 70 13.72 -2.21 5.47
N GLY A 71 14.25 -2.36 4.25
CA GLY A 71 13.42 -2.54 3.05
C GLY A 71 12.95 -1.22 2.42
N ASP A 72 13.39 -0.06 2.91
CA ASP A 72 13.24 1.21 2.18
C ASP A 72 14.27 1.28 1.03
N PHE A 73 13.79 1.07 -0.20
CA PHE A 73 14.61 1.18 -1.42
C PHE A 73 14.64 2.60 -1.99
N GLY A 74 14.21 3.60 -1.21
CA GLY A 74 14.32 4.99 -1.60
C GLY A 74 13.47 5.34 -2.82
N GLN A 75 14.04 6.21 -3.67
CA GLN A 75 13.46 6.58 -4.96
C GLN A 75 13.25 5.39 -5.91
N GLU A 76 14.10 4.35 -5.85
CA GLU A 76 13.95 3.15 -6.68
C GLU A 76 12.65 2.41 -6.32
N GLY A 77 12.38 2.27 -5.02
CA GLY A 77 11.15 1.66 -4.54
C GLY A 77 9.90 2.48 -4.90
N ILE A 78 9.97 3.81 -4.77
CA ILE A 78 8.88 4.69 -5.22
C ILE A 78 8.63 4.52 -6.72
N GLN A 79 9.69 4.46 -7.53
CA GLN A 79 9.56 4.27 -8.97
C GLN A 79 8.97 2.89 -9.31
N ALA A 80 9.39 1.84 -8.61
CA ALA A 80 8.85 0.50 -8.78
C ALA A 80 7.33 0.46 -8.52
N PHE A 81 6.84 1.21 -7.54
CA PHE A 81 5.41 1.39 -7.31
C PHE A 81 4.73 2.10 -8.48
N ILE A 82 5.26 3.25 -8.92
CA ILE A 82 4.69 4.05 -10.02
C ILE A 82 4.61 3.23 -11.32
N ASP A 83 5.64 2.46 -11.64
CA ASP A 83 5.71 1.68 -12.88
C ASP A 83 4.72 0.51 -12.91
N GLN A 84 4.43 -0.08 -11.75
CA GLN A 84 3.55 -1.23 -11.62
C GLN A 84 2.09 -0.83 -11.34
N HIS A 85 1.87 0.34 -10.75
CA HIS A 85 0.54 0.83 -10.38
C HIS A 85 -0.25 1.27 -11.60
N CYS A 86 -1.41 0.65 -11.79
CA CYS A 86 -2.39 1.09 -12.78
C CYS A 86 -3.48 1.90 -12.07
N CYS A 87 -3.36 3.22 -12.12
CA CYS A 87 -4.37 4.13 -11.56
C CYS A 87 -5.72 3.90 -12.26
N ASP A 88 -6.73 3.48 -11.50
CA ASP A 88 -8.09 3.26 -11.99
C ASP A 88 -9.02 4.42 -11.62
N LYS A 89 -10.28 4.37 -12.10
CA LYS A 89 -11.28 5.41 -11.78
C LYS A 89 -11.48 5.62 -10.27
N LYS A 90 -11.27 4.59 -9.45
CA LYS A 90 -11.45 4.69 -7.99
C LYS A 90 -10.29 5.40 -7.33
N CYS A 91 -9.08 5.29 -7.88
CA CYS A 91 -7.94 6.09 -7.46
C CYS A 91 -8.18 7.59 -7.75
N GLN A 92 -8.81 7.91 -8.88
CA GLN A 92 -9.15 9.30 -9.27
C GLN A 92 -10.21 9.95 -8.36
N GLU A 93 -11.04 9.16 -7.68
CA GLU A 93 -12.04 9.67 -6.73
C GLU A 93 -11.43 10.13 -5.40
N LEU A 94 -10.12 9.95 -5.19
CA LEU A 94 -9.45 10.20 -3.92
C LEU A 94 -8.51 11.41 -3.90
N GLY A 95 -8.39 12.14 -5.01
CA GLY A 95 -7.58 13.36 -5.14
C GLY A 95 -6.50 13.24 -6.20
#